data_AF-A0A4R1YNW0-F1
#
_entry.id   AF-A0A4R1YNW0-F1
#
_cell.length_a   1.000
_cell.length_b   1.000
_cell.length_c   1.000
_cell.angle_alpha   90.00
_cell.angle_beta   90.00
_cell.angle_gamma   90.00
#
_symmetry.space_group_name_H-M   'P 1'
#
loop_
_entity.id
_entity.type
_entity.pdbx_description
1 polymer ?
#
loop_
_entity_poly.entity_id
_entity_poly.type
_entity_poly.pdbx_seq_one_letter_code
_entity_poly.pdbx_strand_id
1 'polypeptide(L)'
;MPTQADTPFPASFDAMLKAQAEGLGLMAWVGAAMLDHAARTATELAVFARDEARRDAEALGALATCRDPEQLAGLPASYLGAKIAACTDEAGKLARMTSEVFEVTRRRMTQAQGPTAPD
;
A
#
# COMPACT_ATOMS: atom_id res chain seq x y z
N MET A 1 59.56 23.90 11.39
CA MET A 1 58.64 23.37 12.41
C MET A 1 57.49 22.68 11.70
N PRO A 2 57.32 21.36 11.83
CA PRO A 2 56.12 20.68 11.39
C PRO A 2 55.12 20.72 12.56
N THR A 3 54.13 21.61 12.49
CA THR A 3 53.06 21.64 13.49
C THR A 3 51.97 20.67 13.05
N GLN A 4 52.00 19.51 13.70
CA GLN A 4 50.84 18.75 14.16
C GLN A 4 49.77 18.39 13.12
N ALA A 5 49.83 17.13 12.69
CA ALA A 5 48.70 16.39 12.16
C ALA A 5 47.67 16.18 13.29
N ASP A 6 46.74 17.11 13.47
CA ASP A 6 45.55 16.86 14.29
C ASP A 6 44.48 16.25 13.39
N THR A 7 44.24 14.97 13.60
CA THR A 7 43.43 14.11 12.75
C THR A 7 41.94 14.49 12.80
N PRO A 8 41.20 14.40 11.67
CA PRO A 8 39.75 14.64 11.56
C PRO A 8 38.90 13.45 12.11
N PHE A 9 39.39 12.77 13.15
CA PHE A 9 38.83 11.52 13.68
C PHE A 9 37.49 11.67 14.41
N PRO A 10 37.27 12.69 15.28
CA PRO A 10 35.95 12.87 15.90
C PRO A 10 34.88 13.25 14.88
N ALA A 11 35.23 14.04 13.86
CA ALA A 11 34.28 14.47 12.81
C ALA A 11 33.81 13.31 11.92
N SER A 12 34.68 12.34 11.61
CA SER A 12 34.30 11.16 10.82
C SER A 12 33.46 10.17 11.62
N PHE A 13 33.73 10.01 12.92
CA PHE A 13 32.91 9.17 13.80
C PHE A 13 31.52 9.78 14.03
N ASP A 14 31.42 11.10 14.23
CA ASP A 14 30.15 11.81 14.35
C ASP A 14 29.34 11.73 13.05
N ALA A 15 29.98 11.86 11.89
CA ALA A 15 29.34 11.66 10.60
C ALA A 15 28.80 10.23 10.42
N MET A 16 29.57 9.22 10.85
CA MET A 16 29.14 7.82 10.83
C MET A 16 27.94 7.58 11.76
N LEU A 17 27.98 8.08 12.99
CA LEU A 17 26.87 7.95 13.95
C LEU A 17 25.61 8.65 13.44
N LYS A 18 25.76 9.83 12.82
CA LYS A 18 24.65 10.54 12.19
C LYS A 18 24.05 9.74 11.05
N ALA A 19 24.87 9.22 10.14
CA ALA A 19 24.40 8.37 9.03
C ALA A 19 23.71 7.10 9.54
N GLN A 20 24.23 6.49 10.61
CA GLN A 20 23.61 5.32 11.24
C GLN A 20 22.24 5.67 11.85
N ALA A 21 22.14 6.80 12.56
CA ALA A 21 20.88 7.26 13.15
C ALA A 21 19.83 7.60 12.07
N GLU A 22 20.23 8.26 10.99
CA GLU A 22 19.38 8.56 9.84
C GLU A 22 18.91 7.27 9.13
N GLY A 23 19.81 6.30 8.95
CA GLY A 23 19.49 4.99 8.37
C GLY A 23 18.49 4.20 9.22
N LEU A 24 18.68 4.14 10.53
CA LEU A 24 17.73 3.50 11.46
C LEU A 24 16.38 4.22 11.47
N GLY A 25 16.39 5.55 11.43
CA GLY A 25 15.16 6.36 11.32
C GLY A 25 14.38 6.09 10.04
N LEU A 26 15.09 5.95 8.91
CA LEU A 26 14.47 5.58 7.63
C LEU A 26 13.84 4.19 7.68
N MET A 27 14.54 3.20 8.24
CA MET A 27 14.02 1.83 8.37
C MET A 27 12.79 1.76 9.28
N ALA A 28 12.83 2.46 10.42
CA ALA A 28 11.68 2.55 11.32
C ALA A 28 10.47 3.19 10.62
N TRP A 29 10.70 4.25 9.83
CA TRP A 29 9.65 4.90 9.07
C TRP A 29 9.07 3.99 7.98
N VAL A 30 9.90 3.27 7.21
CA VAL A 30 9.43 2.30 6.21
C VAL A 30 8.60 1.19 6.88
N GLY A 31 9.06 0.67 8.01
CA GLY A 31 8.31 -0.34 8.77
C GLY A 31 6.93 0.17 9.21
N ALA A 32 6.86 1.39 9.73
CA ALA A 32 5.60 2.02 10.11
C ALA A 32 4.67 2.25 8.90
N ALA A 33 5.21 2.69 7.77
CA ALA A 33 4.45 2.90 6.55
C ALA A 33 3.88 1.59 5.98
N MET A 34 4.65 0.50 6.01
CA MET A 34 4.18 -0.83 5.61
C MET A 34 3.08 -1.35 6.54
N LEU A 35 3.21 -1.12 7.85
CA LEU A 35 2.19 -1.54 8.82
C LEU A 35 0.87 -0.76 8.64
N ASP A 36 0.94 0.56 8.45
CA ASP A 36 -0.24 1.38 8.14
C ASP A 36 -0.90 0.92 6.83
N HIS A 37 -0.11 0.66 5.79
CA HIS A 37 -0.62 0.11 4.54
C HIS A 37 -1.33 -1.23 4.74
N ALA A 38 -0.73 -2.17 5.49
CA ALA A 38 -1.34 -3.46 5.79
C ALA A 38 -2.66 -3.32 6.54
N ALA A 39 -2.74 -2.41 7.52
CA ALA A 39 -3.98 -2.14 8.26
C ALA A 39 -5.09 -1.57 7.37
N ARG A 40 -4.75 -0.64 6.47
CA ARG A 40 -5.71 -0.08 5.51
C ARG A 40 -6.17 -1.15 4.52
N THR A 41 -5.27 -1.93 3.96
CA THR A 41 -5.59 -3.04 3.05
C THR A 41 -6.50 -4.07 3.72
N ALA A 42 -6.21 -4.45 4.98
CA ALA A 42 -7.07 -5.37 5.73
C ALA A 42 -8.48 -4.81 5.95
N THR A 43 -8.59 -3.51 6.23
CA THR A 43 -9.88 -2.83 6.38
C THR A 43 -10.67 -2.85 5.07
N GLU A 44 -10.03 -2.55 3.95
CA GLU A 44 -10.67 -2.56 2.64
C GLU A 44 -11.14 -3.96 2.23
N LEU A 45 -10.33 -4.99 2.47
CA LEU A 45 -10.73 -6.38 2.24
C LEU A 45 -11.94 -6.78 3.10
N ALA A 46 -12.00 -6.32 4.36
CA ALA A 46 -13.15 -6.60 5.23
C ALA A 46 -14.43 -5.91 4.72
N VAL A 47 -14.32 -4.67 4.25
CA VAL A 47 -15.44 -3.93 3.64
C VAL A 47 -15.89 -4.63 2.36
N PHE A 48 -14.96 -4.99 1.48
CA PHE A 48 -15.25 -5.72 0.25
C PHE A 48 -15.96 -7.05 0.53
N ALA A 49 -15.46 -7.85 1.49
CA ALA A 49 -16.06 -9.13 1.86
C ALA A 49 -17.49 -8.97 2.39
N ARG A 50 -17.74 -7.95 3.21
CA ARG A 50 -19.08 -7.63 3.69
C ARG A 50 -20.02 -7.27 2.54
N ASP A 51 -19.56 -6.41 1.64
CA ASP A 51 -20.38 -5.93 0.52
C ASP A 51 -20.62 -7.04 -0.52
N GLU A 52 -19.66 -7.95 -0.70
CA GLU A 52 -19.81 -9.18 -1.49
C GLU A 52 -20.87 -10.11 -0.88
N ALA A 53 -20.78 -10.40 0.42
CA ALA A 53 -21.75 -11.24 1.12
C ALA A 53 -23.17 -10.67 1.01
N ARG A 54 -23.31 -9.33 1.05
CA ARG A 54 -24.60 -8.66 0.82
C ARG A 54 -25.11 -8.87 -0.60
N ARG A 55 -24.27 -8.67 -1.62
CA ARG A 55 -24.64 -8.89 -3.04
C ARG A 55 -25.04 -10.34 -3.29
N ASP A 56 -24.34 -11.29 -2.67
CA ASP A 56 -24.67 -12.72 -2.76
C ASP A 56 -26.04 -13.02 -2.15
N ALA A 57 -26.34 -12.45 -0.97
CA ALA A 57 -27.65 -12.59 -0.33
C ALA A 57 -28.78 -11.98 -1.18
N GLU A 58 -28.55 -10.81 -1.78
CA GLU A 58 -29.50 -10.14 -2.67
C GLU A 58 -29.78 -11.00 -3.93
N ALA A 59 -28.73 -11.58 -4.54
CA ALA A 59 -28.87 -12.46 -5.70
C ALA A 59 -29.62 -13.75 -5.37
N LEU A 60 -29.32 -14.38 -4.22
CA LEU A 60 -30.06 -15.55 -3.74
C LEU A 60 -31.53 -15.22 -3.45
N GLY A 61 -31.81 -14.06 -2.87
CA GLY A 61 -33.18 -13.57 -2.65
C GLY A 61 -33.94 -13.39 -3.96
N ALA A 62 -33.30 -12.80 -4.99
CA ALA A 62 -33.87 -12.65 -6.31
C ALA A 62 -34.17 -14.01 -6.96
N LEU A 63 -33.25 -14.96 -6.89
CA LEU A 63 -33.45 -16.32 -7.40
C LEU A 63 -34.61 -17.04 -6.69
N ALA A 64 -34.67 -16.95 -5.34
CA ALA A 64 -35.69 -17.62 -4.55
C ALA A 64 -37.11 -17.07 -4.76
N THR A 65 -37.23 -15.81 -5.17
CA THR A 65 -38.53 -15.12 -5.35
C THR A 65 -38.94 -14.96 -6.82
N CYS A 66 -38.08 -15.33 -7.77
CA CYS A 66 -38.36 -15.23 -9.19
C CYS A 66 -39.52 -16.15 -9.60
N ARG A 67 -40.55 -15.57 -10.22
CA ARG A 67 -41.72 -16.32 -10.75
C ARG A 67 -41.74 -16.40 -12.28
N ASP A 68 -40.83 -15.69 -12.94
CA ASP A 68 -40.74 -15.60 -14.39
C ASP A 68 -39.53 -16.39 -14.90
N PRO A 69 -39.73 -17.48 -15.65
CA PRO A 69 -38.64 -18.31 -16.16
C PRO A 69 -37.74 -17.59 -17.16
N GLU A 70 -38.24 -16.60 -17.90
CA GLU A 70 -37.40 -15.81 -18.82
C GLU A 70 -36.44 -14.90 -18.04
N GLN A 71 -36.93 -14.29 -16.95
CA GLN A 71 -36.07 -13.50 -16.06
C GLN A 71 -35.06 -14.37 -15.31
N LEU A 72 -35.45 -15.58 -14.92
CA LEU A 72 -34.56 -16.52 -14.22
C LEU A 72 -33.32 -16.87 -15.05
N ALA A 73 -33.44 -16.96 -16.39
CA ALA A 73 -32.32 -17.25 -17.27
C ALA A 73 -31.27 -16.12 -17.32
N GLY A 74 -31.67 -14.87 -17.11
CA GLY A 74 -30.78 -13.70 -17.13
C GLY A 74 -30.07 -13.40 -15.81
N LEU A 75 -30.64 -13.83 -14.67
CA LEU A 75 -30.12 -13.54 -13.33
C LEU A 75 -28.68 -14.05 -13.08
N PRO A 76 -28.29 -15.27 -13.49
CA PRO A 76 -26.92 -15.75 -13.28
C PRO A 76 -25.87 -14.93 -14.04
N ALA A 77 -26.18 -14.53 -15.28
CA ALA A 77 -25.27 -13.77 -16.13
C ALA A 77 -25.07 -12.34 -15.60
N SER A 78 -26.16 -11.67 -15.18
CA SER A 78 -26.08 -10.33 -14.60
C SER A 78 -25.33 -10.32 -13.26
N TYR A 79 -25.60 -11.30 -12.39
CA TYR A 79 -24.89 -11.47 -11.13
C TYR A 79 -23.39 -11.71 -11.35
N LEU A 80 -23.02 -12.63 -12.26
CA LEU A 80 -21.61 -12.90 -12.56
C LEU A 80 -20.90 -11.67 -13.14
N GLY A 81 -21.56 -10.94 -14.04
CA GLY A 81 -21.04 -9.67 -14.58
C GLY A 81 -20.78 -8.64 -13.49
N ALA A 82 -21.74 -8.45 -12.57
CA ALA A 82 -21.59 -7.55 -11.43
C ALA A 82 -20.47 -7.98 -10.48
N LYS A 83 -20.32 -9.28 -10.23
CA LYS A 83 -19.26 -9.86 -9.38
C LYS A 83 -17.88 -9.62 -9.99
N ILE A 84 -17.71 -9.88 -11.28
CA ILE A 84 -16.45 -9.64 -11.99
C ILE A 84 -16.09 -8.14 -11.96
N ALA A 85 -17.06 -7.25 -12.21
CA ALA A 85 -16.85 -5.82 -12.15
C ALA A 85 -16.38 -5.37 -10.75
N ALA A 86 -17.09 -5.80 -9.69
CA ALA A 86 -16.73 -5.48 -8.31
C ALA A 86 -15.32 -5.96 -7.94
N CYS A 87 -14.96 -7.20 -8.32
CA CYS A 87 -13.62 -7.73 -8.09
C CYS A 87 -12.54 -6.93 -8.85
N THR A 88 -12.84 -6.50 -10.08
CA THR A 88 -11.90 -5.73 -10.91
C THR A 88 -11.67 -4.34 -10.32
N ASP A 89 -12.74 -3.68 -9.87
CA ASP A 89 -12.67 -2.36 -9.24
C ASP A 89 -11.86 -2.42 -7.93
N GLU A 90 -12.10 -3.43 -7.10
CA GLU A 90 -11.37 -3.62 -5.84
C GLU A 90 -9.89 -3.94 -6.10
N ALA A 91 -9.58 -4.82 -7.05
CA ALA A 91 -8.20 -5.09 -7.44
C ALA A 91 -7.49 -3.83 -7.93
N GLY A 92 -8.17 -2.99 -8.72
CA GLY A 92 -7.65 -1.69 -9.14
C GLY A 92 -7.41 -0.74 -7.98
N LYS A 93 -8.28 -0.73 -6.97
CA LYS A 93 -8.12 0.06 -5.75
C LYS A 93 -6.89 -0.38 -4.95
N LEU A 94 -6.73 -1.68 -4.73
CA LEU A 94 -5.57 -2.25 -4.01
C LEU A 94 -4.25 -1.95 -4.75
N ALA A 95 -4.25 -2.04 -6.07
CA ALA A 95 -3.09 -1.70 -6.89
C ALA A 95 -2.69 -0.22 -6.74
N ARG A 96 -3.66 0.70 -6.72
CA ARG A 96 -3.41 2.14 -6.46
C ARG A 96 -2.86 2.38 -5.06
N MET A 97 -3.48 1.79 -4.03
CA MET A 97 -2.99 1.90 -2.65
C MET A 97 -1.54 1.43 -2.51
N THR A 98 -1.20 0.33 -3.18
CA THR A 98 0.18 -0.21 -3.19
C THR A 98 1.14 0.73 -3.91
N SER A 99 0.74 1.23 -5.08
CA SER A 99 1.54 2.16 -5.88
C SER A 99 1.82 3.47 -5.13
N GLU A 100 0.84 4.01 -4.41
CA GLU A 100 1.00 5.21 -3.59
C GLU A 100 2.06 5.02 -2.50
N VAL A 101 2.04 3.89 -1.81
CA VAL A 101 3.02 3.60 -0.75
C VAL A 101 4.42 3.43 -1.33
N PHE A 102 4.57 2.77 -2.47
CA PHE A 102 5.86 2.70 -3.15
C PHE A 102 6.36 4.07 -3.61
N GLU A 103 5.49 4.92 -4.14
CA GLU A 103 5.85 6.28 -4.54
C GLU A 103 6.29 7.14 -3.35
N VAL A 104 5.57 7.10 -2.23
CA VAL A 104 5.93 7.83 -1.02
C VAL A 104 7.26 7.31 -0.45
N THR A 105 7.44 5.98 -0.44
CA THR A 105 8.69 5.35 0.00
C THR A 105 9.87 5.77 -0.87
N ARG A 106 9.71 5.67 -2.20
CA ARG A 106 10.73 6.08 -3.18
C ARG A 106 11.12 7.54 -2.99
N ARG A 107 10.14 8.45 -2.89
CA ARG A 107 10.40 9.89 -2.66
C ARG A 107 11.18 10.10 -1.37
N ARG A 108 10.77 9.46 -0.28
CA ARG A 108 11.46 9.55 1.02
C ARG A 108 12.91 9.06 0.93
N MET A 109 13.15 7.94 0.27
CA MET A 109 14.50 7.39 0.07
C MET A 109 15.38 8.32 -0.78
N THR A 110 14.83 8.91 -1.84
CA THR A 110 15.57 9.86 -2.70
C THR A 110 15.83 11.21 -2.03
N GLN A 111 14.93 11.69 -1.17
CA GLN A 111 15.11 12.95 -0.43
C GLN A 111 16.10 12.82 0.73
N ALA A 112 16.25 11.62 1.29
CA ALA A 112 17.28 11.34 2.30
C ALA A 112 18.71 11.40 1.72
N GLN A 113 18.88 11.35 0.40
CA GLN A 113 20.17 11.43 -0.30
C GLN A 113 20.53 12.88 -0.72
N GLY A 114 20.53 13.85 0.21
CA GLY A 114 20.83 15.28 -0.09
C GLY A 114 22.05 15.55 -1.01
N PRO A 115 22.15 16.75 -1.62
CA PRO A 115 22.87 16.99 -2.87
C PRO A 115 24.33 16.52 -2.80
N THR A 116 24.72 15.68 -3.76
CA THR A 116 26.13 15.40 -4.05
C THR A 116 26.84 16.73 -4.28
N ALA A 117 27.74 17.10 -3.38
CA ALA A 117 28.61 18.26 -3.54
C ALA A 117 29.40 18.11 -4.86
N PRO A 118 29.50 19.16 -5.68
CA PRO A 118 30.40 19.14 -6.83
C PRO A 118 31.84 19.24 -6.34
N ASP A 119 32.70 18.40 -6.93
CA ASP A 119 34.16 18.46 -6.80
C ASP A 119 34.74 19.79 -7.30
#